data_AF-A0A349L480-F1
#
_entry.id   AF-A0A349L480-F1
#
_cell.length_a   1.000
_cell.length_b   1.000
_cell.length_c   1.000
_cell.angle_alpha   90.00
_cell.angle_beta   90.00
_cell.angle_gamma   90.00
#
_symmetry.space_group_name_H-M   'P 1'
#
loop_
_entity.id
_entity.type
_entity.pdbx_description
1 polymer ?
#
loop_
_entity_poly.entity_id
_entity_poly.type
_entity_poly.pdbx_seq_one_letter_code
_entity_poly.pdbx_strand_id
1 'polypeptide(L)'
;MSRAELHAWLAGVLAEMFELDRASLTPQSNLYTDLDIDSIDAVDLAVKLKQLTGQGLRPEVFKSIRTLDDIVAALAAARQTV
;
A
#
# COMPACT_ATOMS: atom_id res chain seq x y z
N MET A 1 -11.63 1.25 -9.80
CA MET A 1 -10.41 2.07 -9.76
C MET A 1 -9.34 1.36 -10.54
N SER A 2 -8.74 2.07 -11.46
CA SER A 2 -7.57 1.62 -12.23
C SER A 2 -6.34 1.52 -11.34
N ARG A 3 -5.32 0.80 -11.79
CA ARG A 3 -4.03 0.65 -11.07
C ARG A 3 -3.41 2.00 -10.72
N ALA A 4 -3.45 2.96 -11.65
CA ALA A 4 -2.97 4.32 -11.45
C ALA A 4 -3.76 5.09 -10.38
N GLU A 5 -5.08 4.92 -10.32
CA GLU A 5 -5.91 5.58 -9.28
C GLU A 5 -5.64 4.98 -7.90
N LEU A 6 -5.48 3.65 -7.82
CA LEU A 6 -5.10 2.96 -6.59
C LEU A 6 -3.72 3.43 -6.10
N HIS A 7 -2.76 3.60 -7.01
CA HIS A 7 -1.43 4.12 -6.67
C HIS A 7 -1.51 5.55 -6.13
N ALA A 8 -2.18 6.47 -6.85
CA ALA A 8 -2.32 7.85 -6.41
C ALA A 8 -3.03 7.97 -5.06
N TRP A 9 -4.07 7.16 -4.86
CA TRP A 9 -4.80 7.09 -3.60
C TRP A 9 -3.93 6.52 -2.46
N LEU A 10 -3.24 5.40 -2.70
CA LEU A 10 -2.36 4.77 -1.73
C LEU A 10 -1.19 5.68 -1.36
N ALA A 11 -0.59 6.35 -2.35
CA ALA A 11 0.46 7.35 -2.12
C ALA A 11 -0.07 8.51 -1.29
N GLY A 12 -1.31 8.94 -1.51
CA GLY A 12 -1.98 9.92 -0.64
C GLY A 12 -2.09 9.44 0.80
N VAL A 13 -2.57 8.22 1.01
CA VAL A 13 -2.72 7.62 2.35
C VAL A 13 -1.37 7.47 3.04
N LEU A 14 -0.34 6.97 2.35
CA LEU A 14 1.01 6.84 2.89
C LEU A 14 1.62 8.20 3.22
N ALA A 15 1.49 9.19 2.33
CA ALA A 15 1.95 10.56 2.58
C ALA A 15 1.31 11.18 3.83
N GLU A 16 0.01 10.95 4.05
CA GLU A 16 -0.68 11.47 5.23
C GLU A 16 -0.37 10.66 6.50
N MET A 17 -0.24 9.34 6.40
CA MET A 17 0.03 8.47 7.56
C MET A 17 1.46 8.55 8.06
N PHE A 18 2.42 8.68 7.14
CA PHE A 18 3.85 8.66 7.42
C PHE A 18 4.53 10.01 7.20
N GLU A 19 3.74 11.07 6.93
CA GLU A 19 4.24 12.43 6.68
C GLU A 19 5.29 12.47 5.55
N LEU A 20 5.13 11.61 4.54
CA LEU A 20 6.04 11.46 3.40
C LEU A 20 5.66 12.39 2.24
N ASP A 21 6.64 12.76 1.43
CA ASP A 21 6.39 13.54 0.22
C ASP A 21 5.80 12.67 -0.90
N ARG A 22 4.67 13.08 -1.49
CA ARG A 22 4.09 12.36 -2.64
C ARG A 22 5.03 12.28 -3.83
N ALA A 23 5.97 13.21 -3.96
CA ALA A 23 6.99 13.19 -5.01
C ALA A 23 8.02 12.06 -4.82
N SER A 24 8.25 11.58 -3.59
CA SER A 24 9.15 10.44 -3.32
C SER A 24 8.44 9.07 -3.42
N LEU A 25 7.10 9.06 -3.42
CA LEU A 25 6.27 7.86 -3.51
C LEU A 25 6.11 7.37 -4.94
N THR A 26 7.19 6.81 -5.49
CA THR A 26 7.18 6.17 -6.81
C THR A 26 6.67 4.73 -6.74
N PRO A 27 6.14 4.15 -7.82
CA PRO A 27 5.73 2.74 -7.84
C PRO A 27 6.87 1.77 -7.47
N GLN A 28 8.12 2.17 -7.74
CA GLN A 28 9.32 1.40 -7.46
C GLN A 28 9.91 1.67 -6.07
N SER A 29 9.42 2.68 -5.35
CA SER A 29 9.94 3.00 -4.02
C SER A 29 9.66 1.84 -3.07
N ASN A 30 10.71 1.43 -2.36
CA ASN A 30 10.66 0.38 -1.38
C ASN A 30 10.13 0.91 -0.05
N LEU A 31 9.11 0.25 0.49
CA LEU A 31 8.50 0.65 1.76
C LEU A 31 9.54 0.63 2.89
N TYR A 32 10.34 -0.43 2.99
CA TYR A 32 11.28 -0.61 4.09
C TYR A 32 12.57 0.19 3.93
N THR A 33 13.05 0.36 2.68
CA THR A 33 14.38 0.95 2.43
C THR A 33 14.34 2.41 2.00
N ASP A 34 13.33 2.81 1.23
CA ASP A 34 13.21 4.20 0.76
C ASP A 34 12.28 5.01 1.65
N LEU A 35 11.21 4.39 2.15
CA LEU A 35 10.16 5.07 2.93
C LEU A 35 10.29 4.84 4.44
N ASP A 36 11.30 4.09 4.87
CA ASP A 36 11.60 3.76 6.28
C ASP A 36 10.38 3.21 7.05
N ILE A 37 9.51 2.47 6.34
CA ILE A 37 8.31 1.86 6.89
C ILE A 37 8.71 0.64 7.69
N ASP A 38 8.39 0.63 8.98
CA ASP A 38 8.64 -0.51 9.83
C ASP A 38 7.57 -1.60 9.70
N SER A 39 7.86 -2.77 10.27
CA SER A 39 6.89 -3.88 10.33
C SER A 39 5.62 -3.54 11.14
N ILE A 40 5.67 -2.55 12.03
CA ILE A 40 4.51 -2.03 12.77
C ILE A 40 3.66 -1.15 11.84
N ASP A 41 4.29 -0.23 11.14
CA ASP A 41 3.66 0.68 10.17
C ASP A 41 2.94 -0.08 9.05
N ALA A 42 3.55 -1.16 8.55
CA ALA A 42 2.94 -2.03 7.57
C ALA A 42 1.64 -2.67 8.09
N VAL A 43 1.56 -3.01 9.37
CA VAL A 43 0.34 -3.56 10.00
C VAL A 43 -0.74 -2.48 10.09
N ASP A 44 -0.40 -1.26 10.49
CA ASP A 44 -1.35 -0.15 10.54
C ASP A 44 -1.89 0.22 9.15
N LEU A 45 -1.02 0.23 8.14
CA LEU A 45 -1.41 0.40 6.75
C LEU A 45 -2.37 -0.71 6.31
N ALA A 46 -2.08 -1.97 6.65
CA ALA A 46 -2.95 -3.10 6.30
C ALA A 46 -4.36 -2.94 6.89
N VAL A 47 -4.44 -2.53 8.16
CA VAL A 47 -5.71 -2.29 8.85
C VAL A 47 -6.45 -1.12 8.20
N LYS A 48 -5.77 -0.02 7.90
CA LYS A 48 -6.35 1.16 7.25
C LYS A 48 -6.87 0.84 5.85
N LEU A 49 -6.08 0.14 5.04
CA LEU A 49 -6.45 -0.28 3.69
C LEU A 49 -7.67 -1.21 3.71
N LYS A 50 -7.71 -2.15 4.66
CA LYS A 50 -8.87 -3.04 4.86
C LYS A 50 -10.13 -2.26 5.24
N GLN A 51 -10.03 -1.24 6.09
CA GLN A 51 -11.17 -0.40 6.46
C GLN A 51 -11.67 0.44 5.29
N LEU A 52 -10.76 1.02 4.49
CA LEU A 52 -11.12 1.90 3.38
C LEU A 52 -11.65 1.14 2.16
N THR A 53 -11.04 0.01 1.83
CA THR A 53 -11.42 -0.80 0.66
C THR A 53 -12.50 -1.84 0.98
N GLY A 54 -12.73 -2.13 2.26
CA GLY A 54 -13.61 -3.21 2.71
C GLY A 54 -13.08 -4.62 2.41
N GLN A 55 -11.91 -4.73 1.78
CA GLN A 55 -11.28 -6.00 1.41
C GLN A 55 -10.00 -6.20 2.20
N GLY A 56 -9.91 -7.34 2.89
CA GLY A 56 -8.73 -7.69 3.68
C GLY A 56 -7.62 -8.26 2.81
N LEU A 57 -6.47 -7.60 2.78
CA LEU A 57 -5.24 -8.20 2.30
C LEU A 57 -4.82 -9.32 3.27
N ARG A 58 -4.41 -10.48 2.74
CA ARG A 58 -3.91 -11.56 3.59
C ARG A 58 -2.55 -11.16 4.19
N PRO A 59 -2.26 -11.50 5.46
CA PRO A 59 -0.98 -11.17 6.11
C PRO A 59 0.24 -11.70 5.33
N GLU A 60 0.06 -12.82 4.65
CA GLU A 60 1.03 -13.50 3.79
C GLU A 60 1.48 -12.61 2.62
N VAL A 61 0.51 -11.91 2.01
CA VAL A 61 0.74 -10.98 0.91
C VAL A 61 1.46 -9.75 1.44
N PHE A 62 1.08 -9.26 2.62
CA PHE A 62 1.76 -8.14 3.28
C PHE A 62 3.25 -8.41 3.57
N LYS A 63 3.60 -9.64 3.96
CA LYS A 63 5.02 -10.03 4.12
C LYS A 63 5.80 -10.09 2.81
N SER A 64 5.10 -10.22 1.68
CA SER A 64 5.70 -10.29 0.36
C SER A 64 5.78 -8.93 -0.34
N ILE A 65 5.01 -7.95 0.14
CA ILE A 65 5.02 -6.57 -0.34
C ILE A 65 6.36 -5.94 0.03
N ARG A 66 7.05 -5.37 -0.96
CA ARG A 66 8.25 -4.56 -0.72
C ARG A 66 8.14 -3.17 -1.34
N THR A 67 7.31 -3.03 -2.36
CA THR A 67 7.13 -1.78 -3.10
C THR A 67 5.69 -1.29 -3.05
N LEU A 68 5.51 -0.01 -3.38
CA LEU A 68 4.19 0.57 -3.62
C LEU A 68 3.40 -0.19 -4.70
N ASP A 69 4.04 -0.63 -5.79
CA ASP A 69 3.37 -1.42 -6.84
C ASP A 69 2.86 -2.76 -6.31
N ASP A 70 3.58 -3.42 -5.39
CA ASP A 70 3.13 -4.68 -4.78
C ASP A 70 1.81 -4.51 -4.02
N ILE A 71 1.66 -3.42 -3.26
CA ILE A 71 0.41 -3.12 -2.54
C ILE A 71 -0.72 -2.88 -3.54
N VAL A 72 -0.47 -2.07 -4.57
CA VAL A 72 -1.45 -1.76 -5.60
C VAL A 72 -1.87 -3.03 -6.35
N ALA A 73 -0.92 -3.91 -6.67
CA ALA A 73 -1.16 -5.19 -7.32
C ALA A 73 -2.00 -6.11 -6.41
N ALA A 74 -1.68 -6.17 -5.13
CA ALA A 74 -2.40 -6.97 -4.16
C ALA A 74 -3.85 -6.49 -3.97
N LEU A 75 -4.06 -5.17 -3.89
CA LEU A 75 -5.39 -4.56 -3.86
C LEU A 75 -6.18 -4.82 -5.15
N ALA A 76 -5.52 -4.70 -6.31
CA ALA A 76 -6.14 -5.00 -7.60
C ALA A 76 -6.51 -6.48 -7.74
N ALA A 77 -5.71 -7.39 -7.19
CA ALA A 77 -5.99 -8.83 -7.17
C ALA A 77 -7.12 -9.18 -6.21
N ALA A 78 -7.16 -8.58 -5.01
CA ALA A 78 -8.23 -8.80 -4.04
C ALA A 78 -9.62 -8.39 -4.58
N ARG A 79 -9.67 -7.36 -5.44
CA ARG A 79 -10.90 -6.89 -6.09
C ARG A 79 -11.40 -7.79 -7.23
N GLN A 80 -10.57 -8.71 -7.73
CA GLN A 80 -10.90 -9.58 -8.88
C GLN A 80 -11.44 -10.96 -8.47
N THR A 81 -11.53 -11.26 -7.19
CA THR A 81 -12.28 -12.44 -6.72
C THR A 81 -13.78 -12.17 -6.75
N VAL A 82 -14.36 -12.24 -7.95
CA VAL A 82 -15.81 -12.43 -8.18
C VAL A 82 -16.00 -13.34 -9.38
#